data_AF-A0A3M1EVW4-F1
#
_entry.id   AF-A0A3M1EVW4-F1
#
_cell.length_a   1.000
_cell.length_b   1.000
_cell.length_c   1.000
_cell.angle_alpha   90.00
_cell.angle_beta   90.00
_cell.angle_gamma   90.00
#
_symmetry.space_group_name_H-M   'P 1'
#
loop_
_entity.id
_entity.type
_entity.pdbx_description
1 polymer ?
#
loop_
_entity_poly.entity_id
_entity_poly.type
_entity_poly.pdbx_seq_one_letter_code
_entity_poly.pdbx_strand_id
1 'polypeptide(L)'
;MKRRWMILSMLLLTFLVLSAQGLPSCEQTYTIRYNDVTIGKVTAYDNPDGWTCQQNYSYSSASAHPKEGPTLQDSVAQFWLFQGSNGLCLFSVFGLEVNSSQGTAKVDYRLSGNGANGKVMLSDDNGELTEPSTDFFKGRWAWGDNTDGGVIGPLSGSDWVMEIDVIEMTGSLNAIAFTSGNGIPIPI
;
A
#
# COMPACT_ATOMS: atom_id res chain seq x y z
N MET A 1 -38.53 -50.43 -17.36
CA MET A 1 -37.69 -49.39 -16.70
C MET A 1 -36.23 -49.72 -16.90
N LYS A 2 -35.49 -48.92 -17.69
CA LYS A 2 -34.03 -48.68 -17.65
C LYS A 2 -33.70 -47.73 -18.80
N ARG A 3 -33.78 -46.41 -18.53
CA ARG A 3 -33.37 -45.35 -19.44
C ARG A 3 -31.84 -45.33 -19.51
N ARG A 4 -31.27 -45.57 -20.68
CA ARG A 4 -29.83 -45.35 -20.96
C ARG A 4 -29.66 -43.91 -21.42
N TRP A 5 -28.92 -43.12 -20.65
CA TRP A 5 -28.60 -41.74 -20.95
C TRP A 5 -27.38 -41.69 -21.88
N MET A 6 -27.48 -40.91 -22.96
CA MET A 6 -26.39 -40.56 -23.86
C MET A 6 -25.37 -39.70 -23.12
N ILE A 7 -24.09 -40.03 -23.22
CA ILE A 7 -22.99 -39.12 -22.85
C ILE A 7 -22.53 -38.45 -24.14
N LEU A 8 -22.86 -37.16 -24.27
CA LEU A 8 -22.39 -36.28 -25.32
C LEU A 8 -20.98 -35.80 -24.94
N SER A 9 -19.95 -36.30 -25.63
CA SER A 9 -18.56 -35.89 -25.45
C SER A 9 -18.36 -34.50 -26.07
N MET A 10 -18.34 -33.46 -25.24
CA MET A 10 -18.03 -32.10 -25.65
C MET A 10 -16.51 -31.88 -25.56
N LEU A 11 -15.84 -31.95 -26.71
CA LEU A 11 -14.40 -31.71 -26.84
C LEU A 11 -14.16 -30.20 -26.71
N LEU A 12 -13.69 -29.74 -25.54
CA LEU A 12 -13.38 -28.34 -25.29
C LEU A 12 -12.00 -28.01 -25.86
N LEU A 13 -11.97 -27.24 -26.95
CA LEU A 13 -10.75 -26.76 -27.60
C LEU A 13 -10.22 -25.54 -26.82
N THR A 14 -9.19 -25.73 -25.98
CA THR A 14 -8.52 -24.63 -25.30
C THR A 14 -7.56 -23.92 -26.25
N PHE A 15 -7.89 -22.68 -26.62
CA PHE A 15 -6.95 -21.75 -27.25
C PHE A 15 -5.91 -21.30 -26.22
N LEU A 16 -4.64 -21.67 -26.45
CA LEU A 16 -3.50 -21.13 -25.71
C LEU A 16 -3.15 -19.77 -26.34
N VAL A 17 -3.67 -18.68 -25.77
CA VAL A 17 -3.20 -17.33 -26.12
C VAL A 17 -1.93 -17.09 -25.31
N LEU A 18 -0.78 -17.34 -25.93
CA LEU A 18 0.51 -16.98 -25.37
C LEU A 18 0.77 -15.50 -25.67
N SER A 19 0.19 -14.59 -24.87
CA SER A 19 0.68 -13.22 -24.83
C SER A 19 1.86 -13.16 -23.88
N ALA A 20 3.07 -13.01 -24.44
CA ALA A 20 4.27 -12.66 -23.70
C ALA A 20 4.13 -11.20 -23.23
N GLN A 21 3.35 -10.99 -22.17
CA GLN A 21 3.42 -9.76 -21.39
C GLN A 21 4.61 -9.95 -20.45
N GLY A 22 5.55 -9.01 -20.45
CA GLY A 22 6.76 -9.08 -19.64
C GLY A 22 6.39 -9.44 -18.22
N LEU A 23 6.86 -10.61 -17.77
CA LEU A 23 6.65 -11.04 -16.39
C LEU A 23 7.30 -9.97 -15.49
N PRO A 24 6.57 -9.38 -14.54
CA PRO A 24 7.18 -8.42 -13.61
C PRO A 24 8.35 -9.12 -12.93
N SER A 25 9.49 -8.42 -12.87
CA SER A 25 10.69 -8.95 -12.25
C SER A 25 10.45 -9.07 -10.75
N CYS A 26 10.00 -10.27 -10.33
CA CYS A 26 9.76 -10.70 -8.96
C CYS A 26 8.42 -10.23 -8.35
N GLU A 27 7.38 -11.06 -8.49
CA GLU A 27 6.17 -10.98 -7.66
C GLU A 27 6.52 -11.40 -6.22
N GLN A 28 7.17 -10.50 -5.48
CA GLN A 28 7.41 -10.68 -4.06
C GLN A 28 6.12 -10.40 -3.31
N THR A 29 5.73 -11.33 -2.44
CA THR A 29 4.57 -11.19 -1.59
C THR A 29 5.00 -10.84 -0.18
N TYR A 30 4.37 -9.83 0.39
CA TYR A 30 4.66 -9.28 1.70
C TYR A 30 3.47 -9.48 2.63
N THR A 31 3.74 -9.75 3.90
CA THR A 31 2.67 -9.97 4.88
C THR A 31 2.40 -8.68 5.64
N ILE A 32 1.16 -8.22 5.58
CA ILE A 32 0.70 -7.04 6.29
C ILE A 32 -0.39 -7.46 7.30
N ARG A 33 -0.39 -6.81 8.45
CA ARG A 33 -1.48 -6.89 9.43
C ARG A 33 -2.11 -5.52 9.60
N TYR A 34 -3.43 -5.50 9.69
CA TYR A 34 -4.22 -4.32 9.98
C TYR A 34 -5.07 -4.60 11.21
N ASN A 35 -4.92 -3.82 12.29
CA ASN A 35 -5.62 -4.02 13.57
C ASN A 35 -5.64 -5.50 14.01
N ASP A 36 -4.46 -6.13 14.08
CA ASP A 36 -4.25 -7.56 14.38
C ASP A 36 -4.80 -8.58 13.36
N VAL A 37 -5.47 -8.15 12.30
CA VAL A 37 -5.96 -9.01 11.22
C VAL A 37 -4.90 -9.13 10.12
N THR A 38 -4.51 -10.35 9.77
CA THR A 38 -3.65 -10.56 8.60
C THR A 38 -4.46 -10.33 7.33
N ILE A 39 -4.22 -9.20 6.66
CA ILE A 39 -4.94 -8.80 5.44
C ILE A 39 -4.50 -9.62 4.22
N GLY A 40 -3.35 -10.29 4.34
CA GLY A 40 -2.87 -11.29 3.39
C GLY A 40 -1.51 -10.96 2.83
N LYS A 41 -1.23 -11.58 1.68
CA LYS A 41 -0.01 -11.40 0.90
C LYS A 41 -0.26 -10.29 -0.13
N VAL A 42 0.55 -9.23 -0.07
CA VAL A 42 0.45 -8.07 -0.96
C VAL A 42 1.70 -7.97 -1.81
N THR A 43 1.61 -7.38 -3.00
CA THR A 43 2.77 -7.07 -3.85
C THR A 43 3.05 -5.57 -3.82
N ALA A 44 4.27 -5.18 -4.16
CA ALA A 44 4.61 -3.77 -4.34
C ALA A 44 4.28 -3.30 -5.76
N TYR A 45 3.96 -2.02 -5.91
CA TYR A 45 3.96 -1.35 -7.20
C TYR A 45 5.37 -1.36 -7.79
N ASP A 46 5.45 -1.65 -9.09
CA ASP A 46 6.69 -1.61 -9.87
C ASP A 46 7.19 -0.17 -10.05
N ASN A 47 8.43 -0.05 -10.53
CA ASN A 47 9.11 1.23 -10.69
C ASN A 47 9.80 1.32 -12.05
N PRO A 48 9.02 1.46 -13.13
CA PRO A 48 9.54 1.44 -14.51
C PRO A 48 10.54 2.59 -14.76
N ASP A 49 10.37 3.71 -14.07
CA ASP A 49 11.13 4.93 -14.26
C ASP A 49 12.30 5.11 -13.27
N GLY A 50 12.51 4.16 -12.35
CA GLY A 50 13.66 4.15 -11.44
C GLY A 50 13.61 5.20 -10.31
N TRP A 51 12.42 5.68 -9.93
CA TRP A 51 12.24 6.64 -8.85
C TRP A 51 12.67 6.07 -7.49
N THR A 52 13.31 6.89 -6.66
CA THR A 52 13.43 6.58 -5.23
C THR A 52 12.06 6.66 -4.56
N CYS A 53 11.88 6.06 -3.38
CA CYS A 53 10.60 6.13 -2.67
C CYS A 53 10.18 7.59 -2.37
N GLN A 54 11.11 8.47 -1.98
CA GLN A 54 10.77 9.88 -1.76
C GLN A 54 10.40 10.61 -3.06
N GLN A 55 11.08 10.32 -4.17
CA GLN A 55 10.71 10.87 -5.47
C GLN A 55 9.35 10.37 -5.97
N ASN A 56 8.97 9.14 -5.60
CA ASN A 56 7.68 8.60 -5.94
C ASN A 56 6.56 9.32 -5.17
N TYR A 57 6.75 9.68 -3.90
CA TYR A 57 5.75 10.40 -3.10
C TYR A 57 5.30 11.70 -3.78
N SER A 58 6.28 12.45 -4.32
CA SER A 58 6.12 13.59 -5.23
C SER A 58 5.11 14.66 -4.77
N TYR A 59 5.61 15.81 -4.34
CA TYR A 59 4.77 16.91 -3.89
C TYR A 59 4.30 17.81 -5.04
N SER A 60 3.03 18.19 -5.03
CA SER A 60 2.48 19.31 -5.82
C SER A 60 1.45 20.05 -4.97
N SER A 61 1.53 21.38 -4.93
CA SER A 61 0.63 22.25 -4.15
C SER A 61 0.46 21.84 -2.67
N ALA A 62 1.53 21.38 -2.01
CA ALA A 62 1.51 20.85 -0.64
C ALA A 62 0.66 19.58 -0.44
N SER A 63 0.44 18.81 -1.52
CA SER A 63 -0.19 17.49 -1.49
C SER A 63 0.69 16.44 -2.18
N ALA A 64 0.58 15.19 -1.74
CA ALA A 64 1.14 14.00 -2.34
C ALA A 64 0.50 13.74 -3.71
N HIS A 65 1.35 13.50 -4.70
CA HIS A 65 0.98 13.15 -6.06
C HIS A 65 1.83 11.97 -6.52
N PRO A 66 1.59 10.76 -5.98
CA PRO A 66 2.43 9.62 -6.25
C PRO A 66 2.58 9.36 -7.74
N LYS A 67 3.82 9.17 -8.21
CA LYS A 67 4.07 8.85 -9.63
C LYS A 67 3.61 7.44 -9.98
N GLU A 68 3.79 6.51 -9.04
CA GLU A 68 3.37 5.13 -9.08
C GLU A 68 2.64 4.77 -7.79
N GLY A 69 1.49 4.12 -7.91
CA GLY A 69 0.64 3.80 -6.77
C GLY A 69 -0.85 3.72 -7.15
N PRO A 70 -1.74 3.57 -6.16
CA PRO A 70 -3.17 3.68 -6.40
C PRO A 70 -3.53 5.12 -6.77
N THR A 71 -4.61 5.28 -7.55
CA THR A 71 -5.27 6.58 -7.67
C THR A 71 -5.75 6.99 -6.28
N LEU A 72 -5.28 8.14 -5.79
CA LEU A 72 -5.72 8.64 -4.49
C LEU A 72 -7.23 8.94 -4.53
N GLN A 73 -7.94 8.48 -3.50
CA GLN A 73 -9.39 8.59 -3.39
C GLN A 73 -9.81 9.50 -2.23
N ASP A 74 -10.88 10.24 -2.49
CA ASP A 74 -11.56 11.04 -1.48
C ASP A 74 -12.03 10.21 -0.30
N SER A 75 -11.78 10.70 0.92
CA SER A 75 -12.27 10.09 2.17
C SER A 75 -11.67 8.72 2.52
N VAL A 76 -10.58 8.31 1.86
CA VAL A 76 -9.90 7.02 2.08
C VAL A 76 -8.49 7.22 2.62
N ALA A 77 -8.18 6.61 3.77
CA ALA A 77 -6.81 6.45 4.23
C ALA A 77 -6.14 5.34 3.40
N GLN A 78 -5.08 5.67 2.67
CA GLN A 78 -4.52 4.77 1.65
C GLN A 78 -3.11 4.33 1.99
N PHE A 79 -2.88 3.03 1.83
CA PHE A 79 -1.63 2.35 2.12
C PHE A 79 -1.24 1.47 0.93
N TRP A 80 0.04 1.47 0.56
CA TRP A 80 0.55 0.57 -0.46
C TRP A 80 2.06 0.39 -0.33
N LEU A 81 2.58 -0.67 -0.95
CA LEU A 81 4.02 -0.88 -1.09
C LEU A 81 4.49 -0.42 -2.47
N PHE A 82 5.70 0.13 -2.54
CA PHE A 82 6.35 0.53 -3.79
C PHE A 82 7.81 0.09 -3.79
N GLN A 83 8.27 -0.48 -4.91
CA GLN A 83 9.65 -0.92 -5.08
C GLN A 83 10.52 0.23 -5.64
N GLY A 84 10.95 1.12 -4.76
CA GLY A 84 11.86 2.20 -5.13
C GLY A 84 13.24 1.71 -5.57
N SER A 85 13.97 2.55 -6.31
CA SER A 85 15.38 2.28 -6.66
C SER A 85 16.32 2.27 -5.45
N ASN A 86 15.85 2.78 -4.31
CA ASN A 86 16.52 2.74 -3.01
C ASN A 86 15.92 1.72 -2.03
N GLY A 87 15.03 0.84 -2.49
CA GLY A 87 14.46 -0.27 -1.71
C GLY A 87 12.94 -0.27 -1.66
N LEU A 88 12.38 -1.29 -1.02
CA LEU A 88 10.93 -1.44 -0.82
C LEU A 88 10.44 -0.45 0.23
N CYS A 89 9.30 0.19 0.02
CA CYS A 89 8.77 1.18 0.96
C CYS A 89 7.27 1.07 1.13
N LEU A 90 6.78 1.34 2.35
CA LEU A 90 5.37 1.52 2.66
C LEU A 90 5.02 3.00 2.57
N PHE A 91 3.96 3.29 1.84
CA PHE A 91 3.38 4.61 1.73
C PHE A 91 2.12 4.68 2.57
N SER A 92 1.85 5.87 3.11
CA SER A 92 0.58 6.20 3.77
C SER A 92 0.19 7.61 3.33
N VAL A 93 -1.03 7.78 2.85
CA VAL A 93 -1.58 9.08 2.45
C VAL A 93 -2.99 9.24 2.99
N PHE A 94 -3.27 10.43 3.51
CA PHE A 94 -4.50 10.88 4.14
C PHE A 94 -4.89 12.25 3.56
N GLY A 95 -6.10 12.73 3.84
CA GLY A 95 -6.55 14.04 3.37
C GLY A 95 -6.72 14.14 1.86
N LEU A 96 -7.10 15.32 1.38
CA LEU A 96 -7.37 15.61 -0.04
C LEU A 96 -7.01 17.04 -0.38
N GLU A 97 -6.56 17.25 -1.61
CA GLU A 97 -6.18 18.57 -2.13
C GLU A 97 -7.35 19.55 -2.28
N VAL A 98 -8.60 19.07 -2.41
CA VAL A 98 -9.75 19.95 -2.68
C VAL A 98 -10.96 19.59 -1.81
N ASN A 99 -11.56 20.61 -1.16
CA ASN A 99 -12.76 20.50 -0.32
C ASN A 99 -12.63 19.48 0.84
N SER A 100 -11.41 19.24 1.29
CA SER A 100 -11.18 18.42 2.47
C SER A 100 -11.60 19.21 3.70
N SER A 101 -12.58 18.69 4.44
CA SER A 101 -12.80 19.16 5.80
C SER A 101 -11.54 18.86 6.61
N GLN A 102 -11.06 19.83 7.40
CA GLN A 102 -9.95 19.64 8.33
C GLN A 102 -10.09 18.30 9.06
N GLY A 103 -9.01 17.53 9.07
CA GLY A 103 -9.03 16.17 9.56
C GLY A 103 -7.70 15.78 10.19
N THR A 104 -7.75 14.67 10.90
CA THR A 104 -6.60 14.06 11.56
C THR A 104 -6.58 12.57 11.30
N ALA A 105 -5.37 12.00 11.23
CA ALA A 105 -5.16 10.56 11.23
C ALA A 105 -4.07 10.20 12.24
N LYS A 106 -4.31 9.14 13.01
CA LYS A 106 -3.32 8.57 13.93
C LYS A 106 -3.11 7.12 13.58
N VAL A 107 -1.90 6.78 13.18
CA VAL A 107 -1.54 5.41 12.82
C VAL A 107 -0.26 5.03 13.56
N ASP A 108 -0.27 3.84 14.14
CA ASP A 108 0.91 3.21 14.71
C ASP A 108 1.34 2.06 13.80
N TYR A 109 2.64 1.95 13.55
CA TYR A 109 3.21 0.89 12.72
C TYR A 109 4.20 0.09 13.52
N ARG A 110 4.12 -1.23 13.43
CA ARG A 110 5.08 -2.13 14.06
C ARG A 110 5.69 -3.05 13.03
N LEU A 111 6.99 -2.90 12.82
CA LEU A 111 7.76 -3.82 12.02
C LEU A 111 8.25 -4.96 12.92
N SER A 112 8.29 -6.18 12.39
CA SER A 112 8.78 -7.34 13.13
C SER A 112 9.29 -8.39 12.15
N GLY A 113 10.04 -9.37 12.62
CA GLY A 113 10.62 -10.45 11.80
C GLY A 113 12.14 -10.49 11.84
N ASN A 114 12.74 -11.53 11.26
CA ASN A 114 14.18 -11.74 11.31
C ASN A 114 14.90 -10.79 10.35
N GLY A 115 15.80 -9.98 10.92
CA GLY A 115 16.51 -8.94 10.16
C GLY A 115 15.59 -7.86 9.60
N ALA A 116 14.37 -7.74 10.16
CA ALA A 116 13.46 -6.67 9.80
C ALA A 116 14.13 -5.33 10.11
N ASN A 117 14.08 -4.41 9.15
CA ASN A 117 14.61 -3.06 9.29
C ASN A 117 13.81 -2.12 8.40
N GLY A 118 13.67 -0.89 8.86
CA GLY A 118 12.98 0.19 8.18
C GLY A 118 13.26 1.49 8.92
N LYS A 119 13.06 2.62 8.25
CA LYS A 119 13.17 3.95 8.86
C LYS A 119 12.14 4.89 8.26
N VAL A 120 11.89 6.02 8.91
CA VAL A 120 11.15 7.10 8.23
C VAL A 120 12.02 7.67 7.12
N MET A 121 11.54 7.58 5.87
CA MET A 121 12.23 8.14 4.70
C MET A 121 11.72 9.53 4.32
N LEU A 122 10.44 9.77 4.62
CA LEU A 122 9.73 11.01 4.31
C LEU A 122 8.55 11.15 5.28
N SER A 123 8.41 12.34 5.83
CA SER A 123 7.22 12.82 6.54
C SER A 123 6.74 14.02 5.74
N ASP A 124 5.46 14.09 5.38
CA ASP A 124 4.92 15.20 4.57
C ASP A 124 5.21 16.54 5.26
N ASP A 125 4.67 16.71 6.47
CA ASP A 125 5.13 17.75 7.39
C ASP A 125 6.09 17.21 8.44
N ASN A 126 7.05 18.05 8.84
CA ASN A 126 8.14 17.65 9.72
C ASN A 126 7.65 17.24 11.11
N GLY A 127 7.84 15.97 11.44
CA GLY A 127 7.55 15.41 12.76
C GLY A 127 6.20 14.71 12.89
N GLU A 128 5.43 14.61 11.81
CA GLU A 128 4.15 13.89 11.81
C GLU A 128 4.33 12.38 11.68
N LEU A 129 5.26 11.92 10.84
CA LEU A 129 5.73 10.55 10.80
C LEU A 129 7.10 10.44 11.49
N THR A 130 7.15 9.64 12.56
CA THR A 130 8.33 9.50 13.42
C THR A 130 8.66 8.03 13.72
N GLU A 131 9.90 7.78 14.11
CA GLU A 131 10.42 6.49 14.57
C GLU A 131 10.86 6.61 16.04
N PRO A 132 9.93 6.53 17.02
CA PRO A 132 10.27 6.66 18.43
C PRO A 132 11.17 5.53 18.96
N SER A 133 11.18 4.37 18.33
CA SER A 133 12.10 3.29 18.63
C SER A 133 12.32 2.42 17.40
N THR A 134 13.37 1.60 17.42
CA THR A 134 13.59 0.57 16.39
C THR A 134 12.32 -0.25 16.20
N ASP A 135 11.92 -0.39 14.94
CA ASP A 135 10.74 -1.14 14.49
C ASP A 135 9.37 -0.60 14.91
N PHE A 136 9.29 0.60 15.46
CA PHE A 136 8.01 1.22 15.83
C PHE A 136 7.93 2.65 15.30
N PHE A 137 6.88 2.91 14.52
CA PHE A 137 6.66 4.20 13.87
C PHE A 137 5.30 4.78 14.28
N LYS A 138 5.22 6.11 14.31
CA LYS A 138 4.00 6.84 14.64
C LYS A 138 3.74 7.90 13.60
N GLY A 139 2.58 7.83 13.00
CA GLY A 139 2.00 8.85 12.15
C GLY A 139 0.93 9.64 12.89
N ARG A 140 1.06 10.97 12.94
CA ARG A 140 0.16 11.90 13.61
C ARG A 140 -0.03 13.11 12.70
N TRP A 141 -1.00 12.99 11.82
CA TRP A 141 -1.24 13.93 10.72
C TRP A 141 -2.41 14.85 11.02
N ALA A 142 -2.31 16.08 10.53
CA ALA A 142 -3.39 17.04 10.56
C ALA A 142 -3.39 17.88 9.28
N TRP A 143 -4.46 17.79 8.50
CA TRP A 143 -4.56 18.44 7.19
C TRP A 143 -5.76 19.39 7.10
N GLY A 144 -5.70 20.27 6.09
CA GLY A 144 -6.78 21.17 5.68
C GLY A 144 -7.23 20.82 4.27
N ASP A 145 -7.00 21.74 3.32
CA ASP A 145 -7.24 21.55 1.88
C ASP A 145 -5.99 20.95 1.19
N ASN A 146 -5.44 19.89 1.76
CA ASN A 146 -4.30 19.15 1.23
C ASN A 146 -4.34 17.68 1.66
N THR A 147 -3.56 16.84 0.97
CA THR A 147 -3.22 15.52 1.51
C THR A 147 -2.11 15.65 2.55
N ASP A 148 -1.90 14.58 3.27
CA ASP A 148 -0.83 14.43 4.25
C ASP A 148 -0.35 12.96 4.27
N GLY A 149 0.79 12.66 4.88
CA GLY A 149 1.27 11.28 5.02
C GLY A 149 2.78 11.11 5.16
N GLY A 150 3.28 10.01 4.59
CA GLY A 150 4.70 9.73 4.62
C GLY A 150 5.10 8.37 4.07
N VAL A 151 6.40 8.08 4.19
CA VAL A 151 7.03 6.87 3.66
C VAL A 151 7.93 6.23 4.70
N ILE A 152 7.72 4.93 4.95
CA ILE A 152 8.59 4.08 5.78
C ILE A 152 9.36 3.13 4.86
N GLY A 153 10.68 3.08 5.01
CA GLY A 153 11.55 2.18 4.28
C GLY A 153 13.04 2.58 4.37
N PRO A 154 13.94 2.01 3.56
CA PRO A 154 13.68 0.79 2.82
C PRO A 154 13.42 -0.35 3.81
N LEU A 155 12.35 -1.10 3.54
CA LEU A 155 11.98 -2.30 4.28
C LEU A 155 12.89 -3.43 3.80
N SER A 156 13.46 -4.16 4.75
CA SER A 156 14.31 -5.32 4.48
C SER A 156 14.09 -6.42 5.50
N GLY A 157 14.65 -7.60 5.24
CA GLY A 157 14.44 -8.82 6.03
C GLY A 157 13.78 -9.90 5.18
N SER A 158 13.89 -11.16 5.60
CA SER A 158 13.40 -12.30 4.82
C SER A 158 11.96 -12.71 5.12
N ASP A 159 11.42 -12.28 6.25
CA ASP A 159 10.16 -12.76 6.84
C ASP A 159 9.48 -11.66 7.69
N TRP A 160 9.68 -10.40 7.30
CA TRP A 160 9.13 -9.29 8.06
C TRP A 160 7.59 -9.21 7.94
N VAL A 161 6.97 -8.67 8.98
CA VAL A 161 5.55 -8.31 9.03
C VAL A 161 5.44 -6.85 9.44
N MET A 162 4.69 -6.08 8.67
CA MET A 162 4.27 -4.73 9.05
C MET A 162 2.85 -4.80 9.61
N GLU A 163 2.70 -4.44 10.87
CA GLU A 163 1.42 -4.17 11.50
C GLU A 163 1.08 -2.69 11.36
N ILE A 164 -0.15 -2.39 10.96
CA ILE A 164 -0.69 -1.06 10.77
C ILE A 164 -1.93 -0.95 11.66
N ASP A 165 -1.85 -0.15 12.70
CA ASP A 165 -2.95 0.11 13.63
C ASP A 165 -3.49 1.53 13.40
N VAL A 166 -4.67 1.64 12.79
CA VAL A 166 -5.34 2.93 12.57
C VAL A 166 -6.17 3.26 13.81
N ILE A 167 -5.62 4.15 14.63
CA ILE A 167 -6.15 4.52 15.95
C ILE A 167 -7.28 5.54 15.83
N GLU A 168 -7.13 6.51 14.93
CA GLU A 168 -8.08 7.60 14.76
C GLU A 168 -8.09 8.08 13.32
N MET A 169 -9.29 8.36 12.81
CA MET A 169 -9.52 9.11 11.58
C MET A 169 -10.66 10.10 11.83
N THR A 170 -10.47 11.36 11.44
CA THR A 170 -11.49 12.41 11.54
C THR A 170 -11.64 13.16 10.22
N GLY A 171 -12.51 14.17 10.19
CA GLY A 171 -12.82 14.94 9.00
C GLY A 171 -13.64 14.10 8.00
N SER A 172 -13.18 14.06 6.75
CA SER A 172 -13.84 13.36 5.66
C SER A 172 -13.49 11.87 5.60
N LEU A 173 -12.44 11.40 6.28
CA LEU A 173 -12.03 10.00 6.25
C LEU A 173 -13.09 9.07 6.83
N ASN A 174 -13.54 8.10 6.03
CA ASN A 174 -14.54 7.10 6.43
C ASN A 174 -14.25 5.69 5.91
N ALA A 175 -13.15 5.52 5.17
CA ALA A 175 -12.71 4.24 4.65
C ALA A 175 -11.19 4.13 4.72
N ILE A 176 -10.72 2.89 4.66
CA ILE A 176 -9.30 2.55 4.61
C ILE A 176 -9.13 1.65 3.39
N ALA A 177 -8.02 1.80 2.68
CA ALA A 177 -7.65 0.90 1.61
C ALA A 177 -6.15 0.56 1.68
N PHE A 178 -5.85 -0.74 1.71
CA PHE A 178 -4.53 -1.22 1.36
C PHE A 178 -4.54 -1.72 -0.07
N THR A 179 -3.78 -1.13 -0.97
CA THR A 179 -3.80 -1.51 -2.40
C THR A 179 -2.54 -2.29 -2.75
N SER A 180 -2.73 -3.50 -3.29
CA SER A 180 -1.62 -4.32 -3.78
C SER A 180 -1.07 -3.76 -5.09
N GLY A 181 0.19 -4.08 -5.43
CA GLY A 181 0.88 -3.60 -6.64
C GLY A 181 0.21 -3.88 -7.99
N ASN A 182 -0.81 -4.76 -8.02
CA ASN A 182 -1.66 -5.00 -9.18
C ASN A 182 -2.84 -4.00 -9.29
N GLY A 183 -2.91 -3.00 -8.41
CA GLY A 183 -3.99 -2.00 -8.39
C GLY A 183 -5.27 -2.45 -7.71
N ILE A 184 -5.30 -3.64 -7.10
CA ILE A 184 -6.51 -4.18 -6.45
C ILE A 184 -6.49 -3.83 -4.96
N PRO A 185 -7.48 -3.06 -4.46
CA PRO A 185 -7.65 -2.86 -3.02
C PRO A 185 -7.93 -4.18 -2.31
N ILE A 186 -7.30 -4.38 -1.17
CA ILE A 186 -7.48 -5.54 -0.32
C ILE A 186 -8.64 -5.23 0.63
N PRO A 187 -9.67 -6.09 0.69
CA PRO A 187 -10.74 -5.98 1.68
C PRO A 187 -10.17 -6.03 3.10
N ILE A 188 -10.53 -5.05 3.92
CA ILE A 188 -10.11 -4.88 5.32
C ILE A 188 -11.31 -4.60 6.22
#